data_AF-A0A930VQT3-F1
#
_entry.id   AF-A0A930VQT3-F1
#
_cell.length_a   1.000
_cell.length_b   1.000
_cell.length_c   1.000
_cell.angle_alpha   90.00
_cell.angle_beta   90.00
_cell.angle_gamma   90.00
#
_symmetry.space_group_name_H-M   'P 1'
#
loop_
_entity.id
_entity.type
_entity.pdbx_description
1 polymer ?
#
loop_
_entity_poly.entity_id
_entity_poly.type
_entity_poly.pdbx_seq_one_letter_code
_entity_poly.pdbx_strand_id
1 'polypeptide(L)'
;MQHTTTRIGLGIAAFGLAAAGAVVTAQPASAAPDTACQRAGLKVLKDAGLLPTVASSGLPISLAVSVGVVPREGTDVSALPDPLPLSVVLADHRAGDNSLFLYPWC
;
A
#
# COMPACT_ATOMS: atom_id res chain seq x y z
N MET A 1 35.80 46.77 -8.24
CA MET A 1 35.28 46.26 -6.95
C MET A 1 33.90 46.87 -6.76
N GLN A 2 32.92 46.01 -6.48
CA GLN A 2 31.48 46.24 -6.57
C GLN A 2 31.03 47.39 -5.68
N HIS A 3 30.04 48.20 -6.12
CA HIS A 3 28.93 48.64 -5.27
C HIS A 3 27.78 49.15 -6.17
N THR A 4 26.83 48.24 -6.37
CA THR A 4 25.37 48.40 -6.49
C THR A 4 24.80 49.81 -6.33
N THR A 5 23.91 50.23 -7.24
CA THR A 5 22.49 50.59 -6.95
C THR A 5 21.78 51.04 -8.24
N THR A 6 20.97 50.14 -8.81
CA THR A 6 20.06 50.43 -9.93
C THR A 6 18.83 51.17 -9.41
N ARG A 7 18.47 52.27 -10.08
CA ARG A 7 17.35 53.14 -9.74
C ARG A 7 16.00 52.46 -9.99
N ILE A 8 15.10 52.74 -9.06
CA ILE A 8 13.67 52.41 -9.03
C ILE A 8 12.99 52.86 -10.33
N GLY A 9 12.40 51.90 -11.05
CA GLY A 9 11.48 52.15 -12.15
C GLY A 9 10.06 51.80 -11.70
N LEU A 10 9.28 52.84 -11.41
CA LEU A 10 7.84 52.76 -11.14
C LEU A 10 7.11 52.39 -12.44
N GLY A 11 6.66 51.14 -12.54
CA GLY A 11 5.82 50.65 -13.63
C GLY A 11 4.48 50.16 -13.10
N ILE A 12 3.49 51.05 -13.10
CA ILE A 12 2.09 50.71 -12.81
C ILE A 12 1.57 49.98 -14.04
N ALA A 13 1.30 48.68 -13.93
CA ALA A 13 0.61 47.94 -14.97
C ALA A 13 -0.33 46.90 -14.35
N ALA A 14 -1.61 47.27 -14.35
CA ALA A 14 -2.81 46.46 -14.46
C ALA A 14 -2.87 45.11 -13.72
N PHE A 15 -3.82 45.04 -12.78
CA PHE A 15 -4.44 43.81 -12.30
C PHE A 15 -5.07 43.05 -13.49
N GLY A 16 -4.29 42.19 -14.12
CA GLY A 16 -4.79 41.14 -15.00
C GLY A 16 -4.99 39.87 -14.17
N LEU A 17 -6.23 39.64 -13.71
CA LEU A 17 -6.69 38.31 -13.34
C LEU A 17 -6.67 37.43 -14.60
N ALA A 18 -5.52 36.85 -14.90
CA ALA A 18 -5.43 35.68 -15.76
C ALA A 18 -5.03 34.53 -14.83
N ALA A 19 -6.05 33.82 -14.33
CA ALA A 19 -5.87 32.52 -13.71
C ALA A 19 -5.26 31.59 -14.76
N ALA A 20 -3.94 31.60 -14.89
CA ALA A 20 -3.20 30.56 -15.53
C ALA A 20 -3.40 29.32 -14.66
N GLY A 21 -4.44 28.55 -14.99
CA GLY A 21 -4.67 27.23 -14.46
C GLY A 21 -3.46 26.38 -14.79
N ALA A 22 -2.48 26.37 -13.89
CA ALA A 22 -1.48 25.33 -13.84
C ALA A 22 -2.26 24.05 -13.52
N VAL A 23 -2.66 23.33 -14.58
CA VAL A 23 -3.01 21.92 -14.49
C VAL A 23 -1.72 21.20 -14.09
N VAL A 24 -1.43 21.21 -12.80
CA VAL A 24 -0.52 20.23 -12.18
C VAL A 24 -1.24 18.90 -12.36
N THR A 25 -0.97 18.24 -13.47
CA THR A 25 -1.19 16.80 -13.59
C THR A 25 -0.16 16.18 -12.64
N ALA A 26 -0.54 16.04 -11.37
CA ALA A 26 0.17 15.17 -10.45
C ALA A 26 0.20 13.79 -11.10
N GLN A 27 1.35 13.45 -11.68
CA GLN A 27 1.58 12.10 -12.20
C GLN A 27 1.30 11.17 -11.02
N PRO A 28 0.46 10.13 -11.16
CA PRO A 28 0.34 9.15 -10.10
C PRO A 28 1.76 8.61 -9.94
N ALA A 29 2.36 8.85 -8.77
CA ALA A 29 3.55 8.11 -8.41
C ALA A 29 3.10 6.65 -8.40
N SER A 30 3.43 5.92 -9.47
CA SER A 30 3.34 4.46 -9.49
C SER A 30 4.41 3.95 -8.53
N ALA A 31 4.23 4.21 -7.23
CA ALA A 31 4.95 3.53 -6.20
C ALA A 31 4.75 2.04 -6.48
N ALA A 32 5.85 1.32 -6.66
CA ALA A 32 5.79 -0.12 -6.80
C ALA A 32 4.91 -0.68 -5.67
N PRO A 33 4.05 -1.68 -5.93
CA PRO A 33 3.22 -2.26 -4.88
C PRO A 33 4.09 -2.59 -3.68
N ASP A 34 3.73 -2.11 -2.50
CA ASP A 34 4.52 -2.41 -1.31
C ASP A 34 4.31 -3.89 -0.98
N THR A 35 5.30 -4.69 -1.32
CA THR A 35 5.27 -6.16 -1.15
C THR A 35 6.07 -6.60 0.06
N ALA A 36 6.47 -5.69 0.96
CA ALA A 36 7.21 -6.06 2.17
C ALA A 36 6.41 -7.07 3.01
N CYS A 37 5.14 -6.76 3.28
CA CYS A 37 4.22 -7.62 4.01
C CYS A 37 4.04 -8.98 3.31
N GLN A 38 3.80 -8.97 1.99
CA GLN A 38 3.66 -10.17 1.17
C GLN A 38 4.92 -11.06 1.23
N ARG A 39 6.12 -10.47 1.11
CA ARG A 39 7.39 -11.21 1.17
C ARG A 39 7.63 -11.80 2.56
N ALA A 40 7.30 -11.08 3.62
CA ALA A 40 7.41 -11.56 4.99
C ALA A 40 6.45 -12.74 5.25
N GLY A 41 5.20 -12.66 4.77
CA GLY A 41 4.24 -13.76 4.86
C GLY A 41 4.71 -15.01 4.10
N LEU A 42 5.22 -14.84 2.88
CA LEU A 42 5.81 -15.95 2.11
C LEU A 42 7.02 -16.58 2.83
N LYS A 43 7.82 -15.77 3.54
CA LYS A 43 8.93 -16.28 4.36
C LYS A 43 8.41 -17.13 5.52
N VAL A 44 7.40 -16.66 6.26
CA VAL A 44 6.77 -17.45 7.35
C VAL A 44 6.26 -18.80 6.83
N LEU A 45 5.52 -18.80 5.72
CA LEU A 45 5.02 -20.03 5.11
C LEU A 45 6.15 -20.96 4.64
N LYS A 46 7.26 -20.40 4.14
CA LYS A 46 8.43 -21.17 3.73
C LYS A 46 9.16 -21.78 4.91
N ASP A 47 9.43 -21.00 5.97
CA ASP A 47 10.11 -21.46 7.18
C ASP A 47 9.31 -22.54 7.92
N ALA A 48 7.97 -22.47 7.87
CA ALA A 48 7.08 -23.50 8.40
C ALA A 48 6.91 -24.73 7.49
N GLY A 49 7.48 -24.73 6.28
CA GLY A 49 7.32 -25.81 5.31
C GLY A 49 5.90 -25.91 4.70
N LEU A 50 5.07 -24.88 4.87
CA LEU A 50 3.65 -24.86 4.49
C LEU A 50 3.40 -24.31 3.09
N LEU A 51 4.37 -23.57 2.54
CA LEU A 51 4.26 -22.91 1.24
C LEU A 51 3.74 -23.82 0.10
N PRO A 52 4.26 -25.05 -0.12
CA PRO A 52 3.76 -25.91 -1.20
C PRO A 52 2.30 -26.34 -1.00
N THR A 53 1.91 -26.68 0.24
CA THR A 53 0.53 -27.03 0.58
C THR A 53 -0.41 -25.85 0.36
N VAL A 54 -0.03 -24.66 0.84
CA VAL A 54 -0.83 -23.43 0.69
C VAL A 54 -0.95 -23.01 -0.78
N ALA A 55 0.10 -23.19 -1.58
CA ALA A 55 0.06 -22.89 -3.00
C ALA A 55 -0.88 -23.82 -3.78
N SER A 56 -0.98 -25.10 -3.38
CA SER A 56 -1.83 -26.08 -4.07
C SER A 56 -3.28 -26.06 -3.59
N SER A 57 -3.50 -25.85 -2.29
CA SER A 57 -4.79 -26.07 -1.65
C SER A 57 -5.36 -24.83 -0.97
N GLY A 58 -4.62 -23.72 -0.93
CA GLY A 58 -4.99 -22.53 -0.15
C GLY A 58 -4.56 -22.61 1.31
N LEU A 59 -4.72 -21.51 2.03
CA LEU A 59 -4.39 -21.35 3.44
C LEU A 59 -5.65 -21.57 4.30
N PRO A 60 -5.74 -22.67 5.07
CA PRO A 60 -6.82 -22.83 6.04
C PRO A 60 -6.81 -21.68 7.04
N ILE A 61 -7.98 -21.15 7.39
CA ILE A 61 -8.07 -20.03 8.33
C ILE A 61 -7.52 -20.43 9.70
N SER A 62 -7.78 -21.67 10.13
CA SER A 62 -7.20 -22.24 11.36
C SER A 62 -5.68 -22.26 11.37
N LEU A 63 -5.05 -22.51 10.22
CA LEU A 63 -3.60 -22.49 10.06
C LEU A 63 -3.06 -21.05 10.09
N ALA A 64 -3.75 -20.10 9.46
CA ALA A 64 -3.40 -18.68 9.53
C ALA A 64 -3.41 -18.19 10.98
N VAL A 65 -4.45 -18.51 11.75
CA VAL A 65 -4.54 -18.18 13.18
C VAL A 65 -3.43 -18.85 13.99
N SER A 66 -3.07 -20.09 13.65
CA SER A 66 -1.98 -20.82 14.31
C SER A 66 -0.60 -20.16 14.13
N VAL A 67 -0.39 -19.38 13.06
CA VAL A 67 0.83 -18.60 12.83
C VAL A 67 0.70 -17.13 13.26
N GLY A 68 -0.35 -16.80 14.03
CA GLY A 68 -0.54 -15.50 14.67
C GLY A 68 -1.32 -14.47 13.86
N VAL A 69 -1.96 -14.87 12.75
CA VAL A 69 -2.84 -14.00 11.98
C VAL A 69 -4.18 -13.82 12.70
N VAL A 70 -4.68 -12.59 12.77
CA VAL A 70 -5.94 -12.28 13.47
C VAL A 70 -6.87 -11.51 12.53
N PRO A 71 -8.17 -11.87 12.40
CA PRO A 71 -9.12 -11.04 11.65
C PRO A 71 -9.22 -9.63 12.23
N ARG A 72 -9.27 -8.60 11.37
CA ARG A 72 -9.59 -7.23 11.83
C ARG A 72 -11.04 -7.14 12.29
N GLU A 73 -11.32 -6.18 13.16
CA GLU A 73 -12.68 -5.84 13.55
C GLU A 73 -13.58 -5.63 12.32
N GLY A 74 -14.78 -6.19 12.35
CA GLY A 74 -15.75 -6.10 11.25
C GLY A 74 -15.52 -7.10 10.11
N THR A 75 -14.45 -7.90 10.14
CA THR A 75 -14.23 -8.96 9.15
C THR A 75 -15.18 -10.12 9.40
N ASP A 76 -16.08 -10.39 8.44
CA ASP A 76 -16.91 -11.60 8.46
C ASP A 76 -16.13 -12.79 7.92
N VAL A 77 -15.43 -13.49 8.83
CA VAL A 77 -14.64 -14.68 8.52
C VAL A 77 -15.52 -15.81 7.94
N SER A 78 -16.80 -15.87 8.30
CA SER A 78 -17.72 -16.93 7.86
C SER A 78 -18.12 -16.76 6.38
N ALA A 79 -17.98 -15.55 5.84
CA ALA A 79 -18.23 -15.25 4.43
C ALA A 79 -16.99 -15.52 3.53
N LEU A 80 -15.83 -15.84 4.12
CA LEU A 80 -14.61 -16.10 3.38
C LEU A 80 -14.50 -17.56 2.96
N PRO A 81 -13.87 -17.85 1.81
CA PRO A 81 -13.51 -19.22 1.44
C PRO A 81 -12.53 -19.81 2.47
N ASP A 82 -12.79 -21.05 2.88
CA ASP A 82 -11.85 -21.83 3.69
C ASP A 82 -11.58 -23.18 3.00
N PRO A 83 -10.36 -23.46 2.54
CA PRO A 83 -9.14 -22.64 2.67
C PRO A 83 -9.11 -21.39 1.78
N LEU A 84 -8.44 -20.33 2.26
CA LEU A 84 -8.23 -19.08 1.53
C LEU A 84 -7.33 -19.32 0.30
N PRO A 85 -7.77 -19.01 -0.93
CA PRO A 85 -6.92 -19.13 -2.11
C PRO A 85 -5.65 -18.28 -1.96
N LEU A 86 -4.50 -18.77 -2.43
CA LEU A 86 -3.25 -18.02 -2.36
C LEU A 86 -3.39 -16.62 -3.00
N SER A 87 -4.14 -16.48 -4.09
CA SER A 87 -4.42 -15.19 -4.72
C SER A 87 -5.09 -14.18 -3.78
N VAL A 88 -6.04 -14.63 -2.95
CA VAL A 88 -6.73 -13.83 -1.93
C VAL A 88 -5.75 -13.43 -0.84
N VAL A 89 -4.99 -14.39 -0.31
CA VAL A 89 -3.97 -14.11 0.72
C VAL A 89 -2.96 -13.07 0.25
N LEU A 90 -2.46 -13.20 -0.99
CA LEU A 90 -1.49 -12.23 -1.53
C LEU A 90 -2.14 -10.87 -1.81
N ALA A 91 -3.41 -10.82 -2.19
CA ALA A 91 -4.14 -9.56 -2.38
C ALA A 91 -4.35 -8.85 -1.05
N ASP A 92 -4.68 -9.59 0.00
CA ASP A 92 -4.89 -9.09 1.35
C ASP A 92 -3.59 -8.52 1.95
N HIS A 93 -2.45 -9.22 1.79
CA HIS A 93 -1.13 -8.68 2.17
C HIS A 93 -0.79 -7.36 1.45
N ARG A 94 -1.23 -7.18 0.19
CA ARG A 94 -1.01 -5.94 -0.57
C ARG A 94 -1.96 -4.82 -0.16
N ALA A 95 -3.07 -5.13 0.51
CA ALA A 95 -4.01 -4.14 1.00
C ALA A 95 -3.48 -3.37 2.22
N GLY A 96 -2.45 -3.90 2.92
CA GLY A 96 -1.77 -3.23 4.02
C GLY A 96 -2.74 -2.89 5.15
N ASP A 97 -2.94 -1.60 5.42
CA ASP A 97 -3.90 -1.13 6.43
C ASP A 97 -5.36 -1.50 6.11
N ASN A 98 -5.69 -1.72 4.84
CA ASN A 98 -7.02 -2.16 4.39
C ASN A 98 -7.17 -3.69 4.32
N SER A 99 -6.17 -4.43 4.79
CA SER A 99 -6.21 -5.89 4.89
C SER A 99 -7.33 -6.36 5.82
N LEU A 100 -8.00 -7.45 5.47
CA LEU A 100 -8.99 -8.14 6.29
C LEU A 100 -8.35 -8.77 7.53
N PHE A 101 -7.06 -9.10 7.45
CA PHE A 101 -6.32 -9.71 8.54
C PHE A 101 -5.18 -8.81 9.04
N LEU A 102 -4.93 -8.86 10.34
CA LEU A 102 -3.71 -8.40 10.98
C LEU A 102 -2.66 -9.50 10.88
N TYR A 103 -1.54 -9.18 10.24
CA TYR A 103 -0.40 -10.07 10.10
C TYR A 103 0.69 -9.61 11.06
N PRO A 104 1.24 -10.46 11.96
CA PRO A 104 2.22 -10.03 12.97
C PRO A 104 3.61 -9.70 12.42
N TRP A 105 3.83 -9.95 11.13
CA TRP A 105 5.04 -9.57 10.39
C TRP A 105 4.83 -8.32 9.51
N CYS A 106 3.66 -7.72 9.66
CA CYS A 106 3.23 -6.41 9.18
C CYS A 106 2.59 -5.68 10.39
#